data_AF-A0A0Q0XNI1-F1
#
_entry.id   AF-A0A0Q0XNI1-F1
#
_cell.length_a   1.000
_cell.length_b   1.000
_cell.length_c   1.000
_cell.angle_alpha   90.00
_cell.angle_beta   90.00
_cell.angle_gamma   90.00
#
_symmetry.space_group_name_H-M   'P 1'
#
loop_
_entity.id
_entity.type
_entity.pdbx_description
1 polymer ?
#
loop_
_entity_poly.entity_id
_entity_poly.type
_entity_poly.pdbx_seq_one_letter_code
_entity_poly.pdbx_strand_id
1 'polypeptide(L)'
;MGSTPTAVGANTASGKTFDELFAEVAEKWQRRAPGSGTVAALDKGVHHLGKKLVEEAAEAWMAAEYEGRERAAEEISQLLYWSQLLMISLGLSLDDVYSHL
;
A
#
# COMPACT_ATOMS: atom_id res chain seq x y z
N MET A 1 27.39 -17.36 32.72
CA MET A 1 27.62 -16.77 31.39
C MET A 1 26.25 -16.63 30.75
N GLY A 2 25.63 -15.46 30.94
CA GLY A 2 24.29 -15.17 30.44
C GLY A 2 24.40 -14.38 29.14
N SER A 3 23.79 -14.89 28.08
CA SER A 3 23.59 -14.15 26.85
C SER A 3 22.15 -13.65 26.86
N THR A 4 21.99 -12.36 27.15
CA THR A 4 20.75 -11.62 26.97
C THR A 4 20.37 -11.63 25.48
N PRO A 5 19.08 -11.85 25.13
CA PRO A 5 18.63 -11.62 23.77
C PRO A 5 18.70 -10.11 23.50
N THR A 6 19.37 -9.74 22.42
CA THR A 6 19.43 -8.37 21.91
C THR A 6 17.99 -7.89 21.71
N ALA A 7 17.59 -6.86 22.46
CA ALA A 7 16.31 -6.21 22.27
C ALA A 7 16.23 -5.71 20.82
N VAL A 8 15.31 -6.27 20.05
CA VAL A 8 14.91 -5.70 18.76
C VAL A 8 14.39 -4.31 19.09
N GLY A 9 15.16 -3.28 18.73
CA GLY A 9 14.80 -1.90 18.96
C GLY A 9 13.39 -1.64 18.44
N ALA A 10 12.54 -1.06 19.29
CA ALA A 10 11.21 -0.64 18.90
C ALA A 10 11.33 0.27 17.67
N ASN A 11 10.85 -0.22 16.53
CA ASN A 11 10.82 0.53 15.29
C ASN A 11 9.81 1.68 15.47
N THR A 12 10.29 2.89 15.76
CA THR A 12 9.48 4.12 15.77
C THR A 12 9.23 4.60 14.34
N ALA A 13 8.86 3.69 13.44
CA ALA A 13 8.44 4.07 12.10
C ALA A 13 7.11 4.81 12.22
N SER A 14 7.13 6.10 11.87
CA SER A 14 5.96 6.93 11.63
C SER A 14 5.21 6.47 10.36
N GLY A 15 4.93 5.17 10.26
CA GLY A 15 4.20 4.55 9.16
C GLY A 15 2.74 4.36 9.55
N LYS A 16 1.84 4.66 8.63
CA LYS A 16 0.42 4.34 8.80
C LYS A 16 0.23 2.83 8.65
N THR A 17 -0.70 2.28 9.41
CA THR A 17 -1.21 0.93 9.15
C THR A 17 -1.94 0.89 7.81
N PHE A 18 -2.18 -0.32 7.29
CA PHE A 18 -2.94 -0.50 6.06
C PHE A 18 -4.33 0.14 6.16
N ASP A 19 -5.02 -0.06 7.28
CA ASP A 19 -6.35 0.43 7.59
C ASP A 19 -6.39 1.96 7.68
N GLU A 20 -5.41 2.57 8.36
CA GLU A 20 -5.29 4.04 8.46
C GLU A 20 -5.04 4.67 7.10
N LEU A 21 -4.19 4.06 6.28
CA LEU A 21 -3.97 4.52 4.91
C LEU A 21 -5.25 4.41 4.07
N PHE A 22 -5.98 3.28 4.19
CA PHE A 22 -7.21 3.06 3.44
C PHE A 22 -8.27 4.10 3.80
N ALA A 23 -8.45 4.36 5.10
CA ALA A 23 -9.38 5.37 5.59
C ALA A 23 -9.03 6.77 5.04
N GLU A 24 -7.74 7.16 5.05
CA GLU A 24 -7.31 8.45 4.52
C GLU A 24 -7.53 8.57 3.00
N VAL A 25 -7.19 7.53 2.24
CA VAL A 25 -7.34 7.51 0.78
C VAL A 25 -8.84 7.55 0.41
N ALA A 26 -9.68 6.78 1.11
CA ALA A 26 -11.12 6.82 0.94
C ALA A 26 -11.71 8.19 1.27
N GLU A 27 -11.25 8.83 2.35
CA GLU A 27 -11.70 10.17 2.73
C GLU A 27 -11.31 11.22 1.68
N LYS A 28 -10.06 11.17 1.16
CA LYS A 28 -9.62 12.04 0.05
C LYS A 28 -10.47 11.86 -1.19
N TRP A 29 -10.82 10.62 -1.52
CA TRP A 29 -11.69 10.29 -2.64
C TRP A 29 -13.10 10.85 -2.46
N GLN A 30 -13.72 10.58 -1.31
CA GLN A 30 -15.06 11.07 -0.96
C GLN A 30 -15.15 12.60 -1.00
N ARG A 31 -14.15 13.29 -0.43
CA ARG A 31 -14.09 14.76 -0.41
C ARG A 31 -13.60 15.37 -1.72
N ARG A 32 -13.25 14.55 -2.73
CA ARG A 32 -12.66 15.00 -4.00
C ARG A 32 -11.52 16.00 -3.77
N ALA A 33 -10.61 15.65 -2.85
CA ALA A 33 -9.58 16.55 -2.34
C ALA A 33 -8.80 17.24 -3.48
N PRO A 34 -8.86 18.59 -3.59
CA PRO A 34 -8.21 19.32 -4.69
C PRO A 34 -6.71 19.08 -4.75
N GLY A 35 -6.18 18.87 -5.96
CA GLY A 35 -4.74 18.64 -6.19
C GLY A 35 -4.23 17.26 -5.71
N SER A 36 -5.11 16.36 -5.26
CA SER A 36 -4.69 15.04 -4.80
C SER A 36 -4.31 14.12 -5.96
N GLY A 37 -3.06 13.65 -5.95
CA GLY A 37 -2.59 12.62 -6.89
C GLY A 37 -3.40 11.32 -6.79
N THR A 38 -3.89 10.97 -5.60
CA THR A 38 -4.80 9.84 -5.37
C THR A 38 -6.11 10.01 -6.13
N VAL A 39 -6.75 11.18 -6.01
CA VAL A 39 -8.00 11.46 -6.72
C VAL A 39 -7.77 11.43 -8.23
N ALA A 40 -6.70 12.04 -8.71
CA ALA A 40 -6.34 12.03 -10.12
C ALA A 40 -6.03 10.62 -10.65
N ALA A 41 -5.47 9.73 -9.82
CA ALA A 41 -5.23 8.34 -10.19
C ALA A 41 -6.54 7.54 -10.27
N LEU A 42 -7.42 7.69 -9.28
CA LEU A 42 -8.74 7.06 -9.25
C LEU A 42 -9.62 7.50 -10.43
N ASP A 43 -9.55 8.78 -10.82
CA ASP A 43 -10.28 9.33 -11.98
C ASP A 43 -9.88 8.68 -13.31
N LYS A 44 -8.68 8.10 -13.41
CA LYS A 44 -8.24 7.37 -14.62
C LYS A 44 -8.88 5.99 -14.73
N GLY A 45 -9.57 5.53 -13.68
CA GLY A 45 -10.37 4.31 -13.67
C GLY A 45 -9.57 3.00 -13.60
N VAL A 46 -10.32 1.90 -13.49
CA VAL A 46 -9.82 0.56 -13.18
C VAL A 46 -8.67 0.08 -14.07
N HIS A 47 -8.66 0.42 -15.36
CA HIS A 47 -7.60 -0.01 -16.28
C HIS A 47 -6.24 0.61 -15.94
N HIS A 48 -6.21 1.88 -15.55
CA HIS A 48 -4.97 2.53 -15.12
C HIS A 48 -4.47 1.95 -13.80
N LEU A 49 -5.38 1.78 -12.83
CA LEU A 49 -5.07 1.25 -11.51
C LEU A 49 -4.55 -0.19 -11.61
N GLY A 50 -5.19 -1.03 -12.41
CA GLY A 50 -4.77 -2.42 -12.64
C GLY A 50 -3.39 -2.51 -13.30
N LYS A 51 -3.08 -1.63 -14.26
CA LYS A 51 -1.72 -1.55 -14.84
C LYS A 51 -0.67 -1.23 -13.78
N LYS A 52 -0.91 -0.21 -12.97
CA LYS A 52 0.01 0.17 -11.90
C LYS A 52 0.15 -0.93 -10.85
N LEU A 53 -0.94 -1.59 -10.46
CA LEU A 53 -0.88 -2.73 -9.55
C LEU A 53 0.04 -3.85 -10.07
N VAL A 54 -0.08 -4.21 -11.35
CA VAL A 54 0.76 -5.24 -11.98
C VAL A 54 2.22 -4.79 -12.10
N GLU A 55 2.46 -3.51 -12.40
CA GLU A 55 3.80 -2.90 -12.45
C GLU A 55 4.49 -3.02 -11.09
N GLU A 56 3.86 -2.58 -10.01
CA GLU A 56 4.45 -2.69 -8.66
C GLU A 56 4.62 -4.14 -8.21
N ALA A 57 3.75 -5.06 -8.64
CA ALA A 57 3.93 -6.49 -8.33
C ALA A 57 5.19 -7.05 -8.99
N ALA A 58 5.47 -6.65 -10.23
CA ALA A 58 6.69 -7.02 -10.92
C ALA A 58 7.92 -6.35 -10.27
N GLU A 59 7.84 -5.06 -9.94
CA GLU A 59 8.92 -4.32 -9.28
C GLU A 59 9.21 -4.87 -7.87
N ALA A 60 8.19 -5.20 -7.09
CA ALA A 60 8.35 -5.84 -5.78
C ALA A 60 9.07 -7.19 -5.88
N TRP A 61 8.73 -8.03 -6.87
CA TRP A 61 9.45 -9.27 -7.11
C TRP A 61 10.92 -9.02 -7.49
N MET A 62 11.15 -8.12 -8.45
CA MET A 62 12.50 -7.78 -8.91
C MET A 62 13.35 -7.22 -7.77
N ALA A 63 12.80 -6.32 -6.95
CA ALA A 63 13.50 -5.73 -5.81
C ALA A 63 13.80 -6.76 -4.73
N ALA A 64 12.87 -7.69 -4.45
CA ALA A 64 13.07 -8.77 -3.50
C ALA A 64 14.20 -9.72 -3.94
N GLU A 65 14.33 -9.99 -5.23
CA GLU A 65 15.33 -10.89 -5.78
C GLU A 65 16.70 -10.21 -5.97
N TYR A 66 16.72 -8.93 -6.36
CA TYR A 66 17.95 -8.30 -6.88
C TYR A 66 18.37 -6.99 -6.18
N GLU A 67 17.49 -6.31 -5.46
CA GLU A 67 17.78 -4.95 -4.93
C GLU A 67 17.85 -4.87 -3.40
N GLY A 68 17.37 -5.90 -2.71
CA GLY A 68 17.50 -6.05 -1.27
C GLY A 68 16.35 -5.44 -0.46
N ARG A 69 16.49 -5.51 0.87
CA ARG A 69 15.39 -5.33 1.83
C ARG A 69 14.69 -3.97 1.74
N GLU A 70 15.43 -2.87 1.61
CA GLU A 70 14.83 -1.53 1.62
C GLU A 70 14.02 -1.27 0.36
N ARG A 71 14.58 -1.59 -0.82
CA ARG A 71 13.89 -1.45 -2.11
C ARG A 71 12.67 -2.36 -2.18
N ALA A 72 12.80 -3.62 -1.74
CA ALA A 72 11.65 -4.52 -1.69
C ALA A 72 10.53 -3.98 -0.78
N ALA A 73 10.86 -3.39 0.38
CA ALA A 73 9.88 -2.78 1.26
C ALA A 73 9.19 -1.56 0.63
N GLU A 74 9.94 -0.75 -0.12
CA GLU A 74 9.41 0.38 -0.89
C GLU A 74 8.39 -0.09 -1.92
N GLU A 75 8.75 -1.03 -2.80
CA GLU A 75 7.83 -1.48 -3.87
C GLU A 75 6.62 -2.25 -3.32
N ILE A 76 6.79 -3.03 -2.25
CA ILE A 76 5.65 -3.65 -1.56
C ILE A 76 4.72 -2.56 -0.99
N SER A 77 5.25 -1.46 -0.46
CA SER A 77 4.41 -0.35 0.03
C SER A 77 3.60 0.31 -1.10
N GLN A 78 4.19 0.46 -2.29
CA GLN A 78 3.50 0.97 -3.47
C GLN A 78 2.43 -0.01 -3.95
N LEU A 79 2.74 -1.30 -3.99
CA LEU A 79 1.79 -2.37 -4.32
C LEU A 79 0.56 -2.34 -3.39
N LEU A 80 0.78 -2.18 -2.08
CA LEU A 80 -0.30 -2.06 -1.10
C LEU A 80 -1.13 -0.79 -1.34
N TYR A 81 -0.49 0.35 -1.65
CA TYR A 81 -1.20 1.58 -2.00
C TYR A 81 -2.09 1.41 -3.24
N TRP A 82 -1.57 0.85 -4.33
CA TRP A 82 -2.37 0.64 -5.55
C TRP A 82 -3.48 -0.40 -5.35
N SER A 83 -3.28 -1.38 -4.47
CA SER A 83 -4.32 -2.32 -4.07
C SER A 83 -5.50 -1.59 -3.43
N GLN A 84 -5.23 -0.66 -2.51
CA GLN A 84 -6.27 0.14 -1.86
C GLN A 84 -7.01 1.06 -2.84
N LEU A 85 -6.31 1.68 -3.81
CA LEU A 85 -6.97 2.47 -4.85
C LEU A 85 -7.87 1.60 -5.72
N LEU A 86 -7.44 0.39 -6.07
CA LEU A 86 -8.28 -0.54 -6.83
C LEU A 86 -9.52 -0.96 -6.03
N MET A 87 -9.38 -1.23 -4.72
CA MET A 87 -10.52 -1.49 -3.83
C MET A 87 -11.53 -0.34 -3.86
N ILE A 88 -11.06 0.89 -3.67
CA ILE A 88 -11.92 2.10 -3.68
C ILE A 88 -12.59 2.28 -5.04
N SER A 89 -11.87 2.06 -6.15
CA SER A 89 -12.43 2.15 -7.50
C SER A 89 -13.50 1.10 -7.78
N LEU A 90 -13.47 -0.04 -7.08
CA LEU A 90 -14.46 -1.12 -7.17
C LEU A 90 -15.57 -1.00 -6.12
N GLY A 91 -15.47 -0.04 -5.19
CA GLY A 91 -16.42 0.12 -4.09
C GLY A 91 -16.29 -0.93 -2.99
N LEU A 92 -15.12 -1.57 -2.86
CA LEU A 92 -14.85 -2.58 -1.83
C LEU A 92 -14.43 -1.93 -0.51
N SER A 93 -14.94 -2.46 0.60
CA SER A 93 -14.48 -2.18 1.96
C SER A 93 -13.29 -3.06 2.36
N LEU A 94 -12.65 -2.74 3.49
CA LEU A 94 -11.65 -3.64 4.10
C LEU A 94 -12.28 -4.97 4.50
N ASP A 95 -13.49 -4.95 5.05
CA ASP A 95 -14.21 -6.16 5.48
C ASP A 95 -14.46 -7.13 4.32
N ASP A 96 -14.82 -6.61 3.13
CA ASP A 96 -15.00 -7.43 1.93
C ASP A 96 -13.72 -8.22 1.61
N VAL A 97 -12.55 -7.59 1.71
CA VAL A 97 -11.25 -8.24 1.42
C VAL A 97 -10.79 -9.13 2.58
N TYR A 98 -10.91 -8.66 3.82
CA TYR A 98 -10.48 -9.39 5.01
C TYR A 98 -11.30 -10.65 5.27
N SER A 99 -12.54 -10.73 4.77
CA SER A 99 -13.34 -11.95 4.81
C SER A 99 -12.71 -13.14 4.04
N HIS A 100 -11.69 -12.88 3.23
CA HIS A 100 -10.97 -13.88 2.42
C HIS A 100 -9.57 -14.24 2.93
N LEU A 101 -9.12 -13.67 4.05
CA LEU A 101 -7.81 -13.96 4.67
C LEU A 101 -7.91 -15.05 5.75
#